data_AF-A0A498H4I1-F1
#
_entry.id   AF-A0A498H4I1-F1
#
_cell.length_a   1.000
_cell.length_b   1.000
_cell.length_c   1.000
_cell.angle_alpha   90.00
_cell.angle_beta   90.00
_cell.angle_gamma   90.00
#
_symmetry.space_group_name_H-M   'P 1'
#
loop_
_entity.id
_entity.type
_entity.pdbx_description
1 polymer ?
#
loop_
_entity_poly.entity_id
_entity_poly.type
_entity_poly.pdbx_seq_one_letter_code
_entity_poly.pdbx_strand_id
1 'polypeptide(L)'
;MISNRYTNNGRPSLKLNKLQKEMVCQINENIKQHTYNFEHVPCTICNNKDFTNLSEKDRYGLYMPVVICKKCGLIQTNPRMDQQSYNQFYDTEYRKLYVGTEEPTNDFFTSQFENGERIYNYISNYMGTPPTT
;
A
#
# COMPACT_ATOMS: atom_id res chain seq x y z
N MET A 1 14.50 9.07 -18.48
CA MET A 1 14.82 9.52 -17.11
C MET A 1 13.54 9.52 -16.29
N ILE A 2 13.60 8.99 -15.06
CA ILE A 2 12.48 9.02 -14.10
C ILE A 2 12.39 10.46 -13.54
N SER A 3 11.18 10.98 -13.35
CA SER A 3 11.00 12.30 -12.74
C SER A 3 11.56 12.33 -11.32
N ASN A 4 12.20 13.45 -10.92
CA ASN A 4 12.71 13.67 -9.56
C ASN A 4 11.66 13.49 -8.46
N ARG A 5 10.37 13.57 -8.80
CA ARG A 5 9.27 13.27 -7.87
C ARG A 5 9.27 11.81 -7.42
N TYR A 6 9.70 10.91 -8.29
CA TYR A 6 9.62 9.46 -8.16
C TYR A 6 10.96 8.81 -7.85
N THR A 7 12.06 9.57 -7.82
CA THR A 7 13.36 9.05 -7.40
C THR A 7 13.37 8.77 -5.90
N ASN A 8 14.12 7.76 -5.47
CA ASN A 8 14.22 7.38 -4.07
C ASN A 8 15.10 8.37 -3.28
N ASN A 9 14.53 9.51 -2.95
CA ASN A 9 15.17 10.59 -2.19
C ASN A 9 14.69 10.65 -0.72
N GLY A 10 13.92 9.67 -0.26
CA GLY A 10 13.35 9.62 1.09
C GLY A 10 12.31 10.72 1.39
N ARG A 11 11.92 11.55 0.42
CA ARG A 11 10.99 12.66 0.65
C ARG A 11 9.54 12.23 0.38
N PRO A 12 8.63 12.33 1.37
CA PRO A 12 7.23 12.06 1.15
C PRO A 12 6.61 13.08 0.18
N SER A 13 5.64 12.63 -0.61
CA SER A 13 4.78 13.52 -1.41
C SER A 13 3.58 14.02 -0.60
N LEU A 14 3.30 13.41 0.55
CA LEU A 14 2.25 13.81 1.48
C LEU A 14 2.80 14.61 2.66
N LYS A 15 1.98 15.47 3.25
CA LYS A 15 2.27 16.05 4.57
C LYS A 15 1.96 15.00 5.64
N LEU A 16 3.00 14.49 6.29
CA LEU A 16 2.87 13.45 7.31
C LEU A 16 2.70 14.06 8.70
N ASN A 17 1.83 13.45 9.52
CA ASN A 17 1.72 13.77 10.94
C ASN A 17 2.88 13.14 11.75
N LYS A 18 2.89 13.35 13.08
CA LYS A 18 3.96 12.85 13.96
C LYS A 18 4.09 11.32 13.88
N LEU A 19 2.99 10.59 14.08
CA LEU A 19 2.97 9.13 14.05
C LEU A 19 3.43 8.58 12.69
N GLN A 20 2.95 9.16 11.60
CA GLN A 20 3.34 8.71 10.25
C GLN A 20 4.83 8.89 9.99
N LYS A 21 5.45 9.98 10.49
CA LYS A 21 6.91 10.17 10.39
C LYS A 21 7.66 9.12 11.20
N GLU A 22 7.17 8.80 12.40
CA GLU A 22 7.74 7.74 13.26
C GLU A 22 7.67 6.39 12.56
N MET A 23 6.51 6.04 11.96
CA MET A 23 6.36 4.80 11.19
C MET A 23 7.28 4.77 9.96
N VAL A 24 7.41 5.87 9.22
CA VAL A 24 8.37 5.95 8.10
C VAL A 24 9.81 5.73 8.56
N CYS A 25 10.19 6.30 9.72
CA CYS A 25 11.51 6.09 10.30
C CYS A 25 11.74 4.61 10.66
N GLN A 26 10.76 4.00 11.35
CA GLN A 26 10.82 2.58 11.74
C GLN A 26 10.96 1.66 10.52
N ILE A 27 10.15 1.87 9.48
CA ILE A 27 10.19 1.06 8.27
C ILE A 27 11.55 1.20 7.57
N ASN A 28 12.09 2.42 7.44
CA ASN A 28 13.42 2.61 6.84
C ASN A 28 14.52 1.92 7.64
N GLU A 29 14.42 1.91 8.98
CA GLU A 29 15.37 1.16 9.82
C GLU A 29 15.22 -0.35 9.61
N ASN A 30 13.99 -0.87 9.56
CA ASN A 30 13.72 -2.29 9.26
C ASN A 30 14.30 -2.71 7.90
N ILE A 31 14.21 -1.83 6.88
CA ILE A 31 14.84 -2.04 5.56
C ILE A 31 16.37 -2.05 5.69
N LYS A 32 16.95 -1.05 6.37
CA LYS A 32 18.40 -0.92 6.53
C LYS A 32 19.02 -2.09 7.29
N GLN A 33 18.32 -2.61 8.30
CA GLN A 33 18.73 -3.76 9.10
C GLN A 33 18.39 -5.12 8.48
N HIS A 34 17.89 -5.14 7.24
CA HIS A 34 17.48 -6.37 6.54
C HIS A 34 16.43 -7.19 7.31
N THR A 35 15.64 -6.53 8.16
CA THR A 35 14.43 -7.09 8.74
C THR A 35 13.35 -7.20 7.66
N TYR A 36 13.30 -6.22 6.75
CA TYR A 36 12.54 -6.33 5.51
C TYR A 36 13.45 -6.65 4.34
N ASN A 37 13.24 -7.83 3.77
CA ASN A 37 13.94 -8.34 2.60
C ASN A 37 13.11 -8.13 1.35
N PHE A 38 13.80 -7.98 0.23
CA PHE A 38 13.19 -7.72 -1.06
C PHE A 38 13.60 -8.79 -2.07
N GLU A 39 12.65 -9.18 -2.92
CA GLU A 39 12.83 -10.16 -3.98
C GLU A 39 12.55 -9.55 -5.36
N HIS A 40 13.34 -9.97 -6.35
CA HIS A 40 13.04 -9.73 -7.76
C HIS A 40 12.17 -10.85 -8.30
N VAL A 41 10.99 -10.49 -8.81
CA VAL A 41 10.05 -11.44 -9.37
C VAL A 41 9.86 -11.23 -10.88
N PRO A 42 9.65 -12.29 -11.67
CA PRO A 42 9.27 -12.13 -13.07
C PRO A 42 7.88 -11.50 -13.19
N CYS A 43 7.51 -11.10 -14.40
CA CYS A 43 6.19 -10.53 -14.66
C CYS A 43 5.10 -11.56 -14.35
N THR A 44 4.14 -11.20 -13.50
CA THR A 44 3.08 -12.13 -13.04
C THR A 44 2.19 -12.66 -14.18
N ILE A 45 2.11 -11.95 -15.30
CA ILE A 45 1.25 -12.32 -16.44
C ILE A 45 2.01 -13.10 -17.51
N CYS A 46 3.25 -12.72 -17.82
CA CYS A 46 3.97 -13.26 -18.99
C CYS A 46 5.35 -13.83 -18.69
N ASN A 47 5.74 -13.91 -17.41
CA ASN A 47 7.03 -14.39 -16.91
C ASN A 47 8.28 -13.67 -17.45
N ASN A 48 8.11 -12.59 -18.22
CA ASN A 48 9.22 -11.78 -18.70
C ASN A 48 9.95 -11.12 -17.53
N LYS A 49 11.27 -10.94 -17.66
CA LYS A 49 12.12 -10.27 -16.66
C LYS A 49 12.65 -8.92 -17.13
N ASP A 50 12.30 -8.49 -18.34
CA ASP A 50 12.65 -7.17 -18.86
C ASP A 50 11.60 -6.12 -18.48
N PHE A 51 12.06 -5.13 -17.71
CA PHE A 51 11.24 -4.11 -17.09
C PHE A 51 11.84 -2.71 -17.30
N THR A 52 10.97 -1.71 -17.32
CA THR A 52 11.36 -0.30 -17.21
C THR A 52 10.92 0.22 -15.85
N ASN A 53 11.82 0.89 -15.12
CA ASN A 53 11.49 1.51 -13.85
C ASN A 53 10.63 2.77 -14.06
N LEU A 54 9.53 2.88 -13.30
CA LEU A 54 8.59 4.01 -13.34
C LEU A 54 8.70 4.88 -12.07
N SER A 55 8.96 4.27 -10.92
CA SER A 55 9.13 4.96 -9.64
C SER A 55 10.01 4.14 -8.72
N GLU A 56 10.77 4.79 -7.85
CA GLU A 56 11.65 4.13 -6.88
C GLU A 56 11.11 4.24 -5.44
N LYS A 57 10.09 5.08 -5.23
CA LYS A 57 9.46 5.30 -3.93
C LYS A 57 7.95 5.43 -4.02
N ASP A 58 7.30 5.27 -2.87
CA ASP A 58 5.86 5.53 -2.73
C ASP A 58 5.55 6.98 -2.31
N ARG A 59 4.28 7.23 -1.97
CA ARG A 59 3.78 8.55 -1.51
C ARG A 59 4.33 8.98 -0.15
N TYR A 60 4.75 8.03 0.70
CA TYR A 60 5.36 8.26 2.01
C TYR A 60 6.87 8.46 1.92
N GLY A 61 7.45 8.25 0.73
CA GLY A 61 8.88 8.35 0.52
C GLY A 61 9.65 7.07 0.87
N LEU A 62 8.94 5.97 1.10
CA LEU A 62 9.52 4.66 1.36
C LEU A 62 10.03 4.03 0.07
N TYR A 63 11.11 3.26 0.15
CA TYR A 63 11.61 2.47 -0.97
C TYR A 63 10.55 1.46 -1.40
N MET A 64 9.99 1.67 -2.59
CA MET A 64 8.93 0.84 -3.15
C MET A 64 8.97 0.98 -4.69
N PRO A 65 9.91 0.27 -5.35
CA PRO A 65 10.08 0.40 -6.79
C PRO A 65 8.88 -0.13 -7.56
N VAL A 66 8.41 0.65 -8.52
CA VAL A 66 7.33 0.29 -9.44
C VAL A 66 7.90 0.24 -10.85
N VAL A 67 7.68 -0.87 -11.52
CA VAL A 67 8.18 -1.12 -12.87
C VAL A 67 7.04 -1.44 -13.82
N ILE A 68 7.27 -1.29 -15.12
CA ILE A 68 6.40 -1.77 -16.19
C ILE A 68 7.09 -2.85 -17.01
N CYS A 69 6.39 -3.96 -17.25
CA CYS A 69 6.89 -5.03 -18.10
C CYS A 69 6.95 -4.57 -19.55
N LYS A 70 8.13 -4.66 -20.19
CA LYS A 70 8.28 -4.24 -21.60
C LYS A 70 7.58 -5.14 -22.61
N LYS A 71 7.13 -6.34 -22.19
CA LYS A 71 6.46 -7.31 -23.06
C LYS A 71 4.94 -7.16 -23.04
N CYS A 72 4.31 -7.13 -21.86
CA CYS A 72 2.85 -7.12 -21.74
C CYS A 72 2.27 -5.83 -21.13
N GLY A 73 3.11 -4.89 -20.69
CA GLY A 73 2.65 -3.64 -20.10
C GLY A 73 2.14 -3.72 -18.66
N LEU A 74 2.20 -4.88 -17.99
CA LEU A 74 1.84 -4.97 -16.57
C LEU A 74 2.74 -4.05 -15.74
N ILE A 75 2.10 -3.20 -14.92
CA ILE A 75 2.77 -2.42 -13.88
C ILE A 75 2.73 -3.21 -12.57
N GLN A 76 3.87 -3.35 -11.92
CA GLN A 76 3.99 -4.07 -10.65
C GLN A 76 5.14 -3.53 -9.80
N THR A 77 5.12 -3.83 -8.52
CA THR A 77 6.28 -3.59 -7.64
C THR A 77 7.38 -4.61 -7.93
N ASN A 78 8.59 -4.14 -8.19
CA ASN A 78 9.75 -5.01 -8.41
C ASN A 78 11.08 -4.21 -8.27
N PRO A 79 11.99 -4.61 -7.37
CA PRO A 79 11.83 -5.65 -6.37
C PRO A 79 10.73 -5.29 -5.36
N ARG A 80 10.06 -6.32 -4.82
CA ARG A 80 9.01 -6.19 -3.81
C ARG A 80 9.48 -6.80 -2.51
N MET A 81 8.84 -6.47 -1.38
CA MET A 81 9.11 -7.21 -0.13
C MET A 81 8.79 -8.69 -0.33
N ASP A 82 9.52 -9.57 0.34
CA ASP A 82 9.13 -10.97 0.41
C ASP A 82 7.89 -11.17 1.31
N GLN A 83 7.35 -12.39 1.31
CA GLN A 83 6.11 -12.68 2.04
C GLN A 83 6.26 -12.44 3.56
N GLN A 84 7.40 -12.81 4.15
CA GLN A 84 7.64 -12.65 5.58
C GLN A 84 7.69 -11.18 5.97
N SER A 85 8.41 -10.38 5.17
CA SER A 85 8.55 -8.93 5.36
C SER A 85 7.21 -8.23 5.18
N TYR A 86 6.40 -8.64 4.20
CA TYR A 86 5.05 -8.13 4.05
C TYR A 86 4.17 -8.43 5.26
N ASN A 87 4.16 -9.68 5.74
CA ASN A 87 3.37 -10.04 6.92
C ASN A 87 3.72 -9.14 8.10
N GLN A 88 5.01 -9.00 8.40
CA GLN A 88 5.46 -8.13 9.48
C GLN A 88 5.01 -6.67 9.25
N PHE A 89 5.28 -6.10 8.08
CA PHE A 89 4.85 -4.74 7.75
C PHE A 89 3.34 -4.51 7.94
N TYR A 90 2.51 -5.47 7.52
CA TYR A 90 1.05 -5.38 7.65
C TYR A 90 0.56 -5.55 9.09
N ASP A 91 1.23 -6.39 9.88
CA ASP A 91 0.88 -6.65 11.27
C ASP A 91 1.27 -5.49 12.20
N THR A 92 2.34 -4.75 11.89
CA THR A 92 2.90 -3.75 12.82
C THR A 92 2.73 -2.28 12.39
N GLU A 93 3.18 -1.88 11.20
CA GLU A 93 3.31 -0.47 10.83
C GLU A 93 2.23 0.03 9.87
N TYR A 94 1.74 -0.85 8.99
CA TYR A 94 0.89 -0.46 7.86
C TYR A 94 -0.31 0.40 8.28
N ARG A 95 -1.07 -0.05 9.28
CA ARG A 95 -2.33 0.64 9.61
C ARG A 95 -2.07 2.00 10.25
N LYS A 96 -1.06 2.09 11.12
CA LYS A 96 -0.61 3.34 11.76
C LYS A 96 -0.10 4.33 10.73
N LEU A 97 0.69 3.87 9.76
CA LEU A 97 1.16 4.70 8.65
C LEU A 97 0.00 5.18 7.76
N TYR A 98 -0.94 4.29 7.45
CA TYR A 98 -2.02 4.58 6.51
C TYR A 98 -3.07 5.54 7.09
N VAL A 99 -3.52 5.31 8.32
CA VAL A 99 -4.52 6.16 9.00
C VAL A 99 -3.89 7.40 9.61
N GLY A 100 -2.70 7.24 10.19
CA GLY A 100 -2.06 8.28 10.98
C GLY A 100 -2.60 8.41 12.41
N THR A 101 -3.24 7.37 12.95
CA THR A 101 -3.62 7.27 14.37
C THR A 101 -3.18 5.93 14.95
N GLU A 102 -2.92 5.88 16.26
CA GLU A 102 -2.53 4.64 16.96
C GLU A 102 -3.69 3.65 17.03
N GLU A 103 -4.88 4.18 17.34
CA GLU A 103 -6.10 3.39 17.51
C GLU A 103 -7.24 3.98 16.67
N PRO A 104 -8.24 3.17 16.30
CA PRO A 104 -9.47 3.65 15.71
C PRO A 104 -10.21 4.57 16.68
N THR A 105 -10.77 5.67 16.18
CA THR A 105 -11.60 6.58 16.98
C THR A 105 -13.06 6.12 17.00
N ASN A 106 -13.85 6.60 17.96
CA ASN A 106 -15.30 6.39 17.94
C ASN A 106 -15.93 6.93 16.65
N ASP A 107 -15.46 8.09 16.17
CA ASP A 107 -15.90 8.65 14.89
C ASP A 107 -15.61 7.72 13.71
N PHE A 108 -14.47 7.03 13.73
CA PHE A 108 -14.18 6.00 12.73
C PHE A 108 -15.23 4.89 12.79
N PHE A 109 -15.54 4.34 13.97
CA PHE A 109 -16.57 3.31 14.10
C PHE A 109 -17.94 3.79 13.63
N THR A 110 -18.37 4.97 14.05
CA THR A 110 -19.63 5.59 13.60
C THR A 110 -19.67 5.69 12.08
N SER A 111 -18.58 6.15 11.44
CA SER A 111 -18.50 6.24 9.98
C SER A 111 -18.62 4.87 9.28
N GLN A 112 -18.16 3.78 9.92
CA GLN A 112 -18.31 2.43 9.37
C GLN A 112 -19.77 1.95 9.41
N PHE A 113 -20.50 2.26 10.48
CA PHE A 113 -21.94 1.99 10.57
C PHE A 113 -22.72 2.76 9.50
N GLU A 114 -22.48 4.06 9.37
CA GLU A 114 -23.10 4.89 8.34
C GLU A 114 -22.79 4.40 6.92
N ASN A 115 -21.55 3.98 6.67
CA ASN A 115 -21.17 3.40 5.39
C ASN A 115 -21.91 2.08 5.12
N GLY A 116 -22.07 1.24 6.14
CA GLY A 116 -22.87 0.02 6.05
C GLY A 116 -24.33 0.29 5.68
N GLU A 117 -24.96 1.29 6.32
CA GLU A 117 -26.32 1.71 6.00
C GLU A 117 -26.44 2.22 4.55
N ARG A 118 -25.48 3.03 4.09
CA ARG A 118 -25.45 3.51 2.69
C ARG A 118 -25.35 2.37 1.69
N ILE A 119 -24.47 1.40 1.95
CA ILE A 119 -24.30 0.23 1.08
C ILE A 119 -25.58 -0.61 1.08
N TYR A 120 -26.16 -0.87 2.25
CA TYR A 120 -27.40 -1.61 2.38
C TYR A 120 -28.53 -0.95 1.60
N ASN A 121 -28.74 0.36 1.81
CA ASN A 121 -29.78 1.14 1.12
C ASN A 121 -29.56 1.17 -0.40
N TYR A 122 -28.31 1.20 -0.85
CA TYR A 122 -28.02 1.10 -2.28
C TYR A 122 -28.41 -0.27 -2.82
N ILE A 123 -27.95 -1.35 -2.18
CA ILE A 123 -28.14 -2.73 -2.65
C ILE A 123 -29.62 -3.15 -2.56
N SER A 124 -30.34 -2.73 -1.52
CA SER A 124 -31.75 -3.09 -1.32
C SER A 124 -32.67 -2.59 -2.44
N ASN A 125 -32.28 -1.51 -3.13
CA ASN A 125 -33.01 -1.04 -4.32
C ASN A 125 -32.87 -1.98 -5.54
N TYR A 126 -31.87 -2.85 -5.55
CA TYR A 126 -31.59 -3.78 -6.66
C TYR A 126 -31.77 -5.25 -6.28
N MET A 127 -31.89 -5.56 -4.99
CA MET A 127 -32.27 -6.88 -4.52
C MET A 127 -33.79 -6.98 -4.43
N GLY A 128 -34.38 -8.02 -5.02
CA GLY A 128 -35.79 -8.33 -4.80
C GLY A 128 -36.08 -8.56 -3.31
N THR A 129 -37.35 -8.48 -2.90
CA THR A 129 -37.76 -8.81 -1.54
C THR A 129 -37.16 -10.15 -1.13
N PRO A 130 -36.42 -10.22 0.01
CA PRO A 130 -35.96 -11.49 0.54
C PRO A 130 -37.16 -12.42 0.66
N PRO A 131 -37.03 -13.71 0.31
CA PRO A 131 -38.12 -14.65 0.53
C PRO A 131 -38.50 -14.62 2.02
N THR A 132 -39.74 -14.25 2.30
CA THR A 132 -40.34 -14.38 3.63
C THR A 132 -40.32 -15.85 4.01
N THR A 133 -39.52 -16.18 5.02
CA THR A 133 -39.60 -17.44 5.77
C THR A 133 -40.95 -17.59 6.45
#